data_AF-A0A165BN93-F1
#
_entry.id   AF-A0A165BN93-F1
#
_cell.length_a   1.000
_cell.length_b   1.000
_cell.length_c   1.000
_cell.angle_alpha   90.00
_cell.angle_beta   90.00
_cell.angle_gamma   90.00
#
_symmetry.space_group_name_H-M   'P 1'
#
loop_
_entity.id
_entity.type
_entity.pdbx_description
1 polymer ?
#
loop_
_entity_poly.entity_id
_entity_poly.type
_entity_poly.pdbx_seq_one_letter_code
_entity_poly.pdbx_strand_id
1 'polypeptide(L)'
;MSLTAYYTEQADQDNLLSYFDKSATLVRQTFLHYESKYARPIMRSVVQSFYDRPILSTLLAIFAILSLLPTLSFIGFALFILASCFIICLGCFLVAISVIAFFGMFFVASLLATLGVSVFLTAFGVGGYSVLQMALLVRADGPRAGINGWMQQNKQHLFASMPAKSEFDAQDYPETEKNGDVLHGITTESIVADNSKAMGGTVSEVVDNDSGEHSLKEEESN
;
A
#
# COMPACT_ATOMS: atom_id res chain seq x y z
N MET A 1 5.00 -33.30 6.00
CA MET A 1 5.03 -31.87 6.38
C MET A 1 3.80 -31.10 5.86
N SER A 2 2.68 -31.77 5.52
CA SER A 2 1.50 -31.15 4.88
C SER A 2 0.24 -31.08 5.76
N LEU A 3 0.18 -31.82 6.87
CA LEU A 3 -1.00 -31.83 7.75
C LEU A 3 -1.17 -30.52 8.53
N THR A 4 -0.08 -29.90 8.97
CA THR A 4 -0.14 -28.64 9.76
C THR A 4 -0.65 -27.46 8.94
N ALA A 5 -0.35 -27.40 7.63
CA ALA A 5 -0.85 -26.33 6.76
C ALA A 5 -2.37 -26.38 6.57
N TYR A 6 -2.95 -27.59 6.46
CA TYR A 6 -4.40 -27.76 6.31
C TYR A 6 -5.17 -27.34 7.57
N TYR A 7 -4.67 -27.65 8.76
CA TYR A 7 -5.31 -27.24 10.01
C TYR A 7 -5.26 -25.72 10.23
N THR A 8 -4.20 -25.03 9.79
CA THR A 8 -4.13 -23.57 9.88
C THR A 8 -5.17 -22.90 8.99
N GLU A 9 -5.32 -23.35 7.74
CA GLU A 9 -6.30 -22.78 6.80
C GLU A 9 -7.75 -22.95 7.30
N GLN A 10 -8.06 -24.11 7.90
CA GLN A 10 -9.38 -24.36 8.46
C GLN A 10 -9.66 -23.51 9.71
N ALA A 11 -8.67 -23.34 10.60
CA ALA A 11 -8.79 -22.47 11.76
C ALA A 11 -8.98 -20.99 11.38
N ASP A 12 -8.33 -20.53 10.31
CA ASP A 12 -8.50 -19.17 9.79
C ASP A 12 -9.90 -18.96 9.19
N GLN A 13 -10.43 -19.96 8.48
CA GLN A 13 -11.78 -19.93 7.93
C GLN A 13 -12.85 -19.90 9.03
N ASP A 14 -12.70 -20.71 10.07
CA ASP A 14 -13.61 -20.74 11.23
C ASP A 14 -13.57 -19.41 12.00
N ASN A 15 -12.38 -18.80 12.14
CA ASN A 15 -12.27 -17.47 12.73
C ASN A 15 -13.01 -16.40 11.92
N LEU A 16 -12.86 -16.39 10.58
CA LEU A 16 -13.58 -15.44 9.72
C LEU A 16 -15.10 -15.60 9.83
N LEU A 17 -15.60 -16.84 9.85
CA LEU A 17 -17.02 -17.12 10.08
C LEU A 17 -17.51 -16.57 11.42
N SER A 18 -16.72 -16.74 12.49
CA SER A 18 -17.08 -16.20 13.80
C SER A 18 -17.20 -14.67 13.82
N TYR A 19 -16.38 -13.95 13.05
CA TYR A 19 -16.48 -12.49 12.90
C TYR A 19 -17.74 -12.09 12.11
N PHE A 20 -18.12 -12.85 11.08
CA PHE A 20 -19.36 -12.64 10.36
C PHE A 20 -20.58 -12.84 11.27
N ASP A 21 -20.61 -13.92 12.06
CA ASP A 21 -21.71 -14.17 13.00
C ASP A 21 -21.79 -13.10 14.08
N LYS A 22 -20.65 -12.65 14.60
CA LYS A 22 -20.59 -11.58 15.60
C LYS A 22 -21.06 -10.24 15.03
N SER A 23 -20.61 -9.87 13.83
CA SER A 23 -21.03 -8.63 13.17
C SER A 23 -22.52 -8.66 12.80
N ALA A 24 -23.02 -9.78 12.29
CA ALA A 24 -24.45 -9.97 12.02
C ALA A 24 -25.29 -9.85 13.31
N THR A 25 -24.82 -10.42 14.41
CA THR A 25 -25.49 -10.32 15.72
C THR A 25 -25.52 -8.87 16.22
N LEU A 26 -24.42 -8.13 16.08
CA LEU A 26 -24.34 -6.71 16.47
C LEU A 26 -25.27 -5.83 15.63
N VAL A 27 -25.30 -6.02 14.31
CA VAL A 27 -26.21 -5.27 13.42
C VAL A 27 -27.66 -5.56 13.80
N ARG A 28 -28.00 -6.84 14.05
CA ARG A 28 -29.35 -7.24 14.48
C ARG A 28 -29.72 -6.63 15.84
N GLN A 29 -28.83 -6.67 16.82
CA GLN A 29 -29.08 -6.09 18.13
C GLN A 29 -29.26 -4.57 18.05
N THR A 30 -28.46 -3.89 17.23
CA THR A 30 -28.57 -2.44 16.99
C THR A 30 -29.89 -2.10 16.30
N PHE A 31 -30.28 -2.90 15.30
CA PHE A 31 -31.55 -2.74 14.61
C PHE A 31 -32.74 -2.94 15.56
N LEU A 32 -32.71 -3.99 16.39
CA LEU A 32 -33.74 -4.22 17.41
C LEU A 32 -33.82 -3.09 18.42
N HIS A 33 -32.67 -2.55 18.85
CA HIS A 33 -32.62 -1.40 19.74
C HIS A 33 -33.26 -0.17 19.09
N TYR A 34 -32.88 0.13 17.84
CA TYR A 34 -33.44 1.23 17.06
C TYR A 34 -34.94 1.08 16.83
N GLU A 35 -35.39 -0.12 16.47
CA GLU A 35 -36.80 -0.44 16.25
C GLU A 35 -37.61 -0.19 17.52
N SER A 36 -37.11 -0.70 18.66
CA SER A 36 -37.81 -0.55 19.94
C SER A 36 -37.85 0.91 20.42
N LYS A 37 -36.77 1.65 20.22
CA LYS A 37 -36.57 2.99 20.77
C LYS A 37 -37.20 4.09 19.92
N TYR A 38 -37.19 3.95 18.59
CA TYR A 38 -37.63 4.98 17.67
C TYR A 38 -38.78 4.53 16.76
N ALA A 39 -38.65 3.37 16.09
CA ALA A 39 -39.64 2.96 15.10
C ALA A 39 -41.01 2.67 15.73
N ARG A 40 -41.04 1.91 16.82
CA ARG A 40 -42.28 1.55 17.54
C ARG A 40 -43.07 2.75 18.09
N PRO A 41 -42.47 3.70 18.84
CA PRO A 41 -43.22 4.84 19.36
C PRO A 41 -43.73 5.74 18.23
N ILE A 42 -42.96 5.93 17.15
CA ILE A 42 -43.40 6.71 15.99
C ILE A 42 -44.59 6.02 15.31
N MET A 43 -44.49 4.71 15.03
CA MET A 43 -45.62 3.96 14.43
C MET A 43 -46.89 4.06 15.27
N ARG A 44 -46.77 3.87 16.60
CA ARG A 44 -47.93 3.99 17.50
C ARG A 44 -48.53 5.39 17.46
N SER A 45 -47.69 6.43 17.46
CA SER A 45 -48.14 7.82 17.39
C SER A 45 -48.82 8.15 16.07
N VAL A 46 -48.30 7.62 14.96
CA VAL A 46 -48.91 7.76 13.62
C VAL A 46 -50.27 7.07 13.59
N VAL A 47 -50.35 5.81 14.00
CA VAL A 47 -51.62 5.05 14.04
C VAL A 47 -52.64 5.75 14.93
N GLN A 48 -52.25 6.21 16.12
CA GLN A 48 -53.14 6.96 17.01
C GLN A 48 -53.62 8.28 16.38
N SER A 49 -52.75 9.00 15.67
CA SER A 49 -53.12 10.24 14.96
C SER A 49 -54.14 9.99 13.85
N PHE A 50 -54.09 8.84 13.17
CA PHE A 50 -55.10 8.45 12.18
C PHE A 50 -56.47 8.19 12.79
N TYR A 51 -56.53 7.63 14.01
CA TYR A 51 -57.79 7.43 14.72
C TYR A 51 -58.39 8.74 15.21
N ASP A 52 -57.56 9.63 15.75
CA ASP A 52 -58.04 10.90 16.31
C ASP A 52 -58.50 11.88 15.22
N ARG A 53 -57.77 11.95 14.08
CA ARG A 53 -58.02 12.94 13.01
C ARG A 53 -57.78 12.35 11.61
N PRO A 54 -58.69 11.51 11.09
CA PRO A 54 -58.47 10.76 9.85
C PRO A 54 -58.28 11.63 8.60
N ILE A 55 -58.97 12.78 8.53
CA ILE A 55 -58.93 13.68 7.36
C ILE A 55 -57.56 14.37 7.25
N LEU A 56 -57.04 14.95 8.33
CA LEU A 56 -55.73 15.62 8.30
C LEU A 56 -54.59 14.62 8.12
N SER A 57 -54.68 13.46 8.77
CA SER A 57 -53.62 12.44 8.70
C SER A 57 -53.45 11.87 7.28
N THR A 58 -54.55 11.66 6.56
CA THR A 58 -54.49 11.19 5.15
C THR A 58 -53.91 12.25 4.21
N LEU A 59 -54.25 13.53 4.38
CA LEU A 59 -53.65 14.63 3.61
C LEU A 59 -52.15 14.75 3.85
N LEU A 60 -51.71 14.68 5.11
CA LEU A 60 -50.29 14.68 5.46
C LEU A 60 -49.56 13.48 4.89
N ALA A 61 -50.17 12.29 4.93
CA ALA A 61 -49.57 11.08 4.37
C ALA A 61 -49.39 11.19 2.84
N ILE A 62 -50.39 11.70 2.12
CA ILE A 62 -50.29 11.93 0.67
C ILE A 62 -49.21 12.98 0.37
N PHE A 63 -49.19 14.09 1.11
CA PHE A 63 -48.15 15.11 0.97
C PHE A 63 -46.75 14.58 1.27
N ALA A 64 -46.61 13.76 2.31
CA ALA A 64 -45.36 13.09 2.66
C ALA A 64 -44.91 12.14 1.54
N ILE A 65 -45.80 11.31 0.99
CA ILE A 65 -45.47 10.40 -0.12
C ILE A 65 -45.09 11.19 -1.39
N LEU A 66 -45.86 12.23 -1.73
CA LEU A 66 -45.61 13.08 -2.90
C LEU A 66 -44.31 13.88 -2.79
N SER A 67 -43.87 14.23 -1.58
CA SER A 67 -42.58 14.90 -1.33
C SER A 67 -41.40 13.94 -1.16
N LEU A 68 -41.66 12.73 -0.68
CA LEU A 68 -40.66 11.67 -0.55
C LEU A 68 -40.21 11.16 -1.92
N LEU A 69 -41.13 11.05 -2.87
CA LEU A 69 -40.85 10.57 -4.23
C LEU A 69 -39.77 11.39 -4.98
N PRO A 70 -39.85 12.74 -5.05
CA PRO A 70 -38.79 13.55 -5.66
C PRO A 70 -37.50 13.53 -4.83
N THR A 71 -37.59 13.44 -3.49
CA THR A 71 -36.41 13.34 -2.62
C THR A 71 -35.64 12.04 -2.86
N LEU A 72 -36.33 10.90 -2.91
CA LEU A 72 -35.73 9.60 -3.22
C LEU A 72 -35.17 9.56 -4.64
N SER A 73 -35.89 10.14 -5.61
CA SER A 73 -35.40 10.27 -6.99
C SER A 73 -34.10 11.07 -7.01
N PHE A 74 -34.05 12.22 -6.35
CA PHE A 74 -32.85 13.06 -6.25
C PHE A 74 -31.67 12.31 -5.62
N ILE A 75 -31.90 11.60 -4.51
CA ILE A 75 -30.86 10.79 -3.85
C ILE A 75 -30.38 9.67 -4.79
N GLY A 76 -31.30 8.98 -5.45
CA GLY A 76 -30.97 7.92 -6.41
C GLY A 76 -30.14 8.43 -7.58
N PHE A 77 -30.54 9.55 -8.19
CA PHE A 77 -29.79 10.19 -9.26
C PHE A 77 -28.43 10.69 -8.78
N ALA A 78 -28.33 11.29 -7.59
CA ALA A 78 -27.06 11.73 -7.03
C ALA A 78 -26.09 10.55 -6.81
N LEU A 79 -26.57 9.44 -6.23
CA LEU A 79 -25.80 8.22 -6.06
C LEU A 79 -25.39 7.61 -7.40
N PHE A 80 -26.28 7.63 -8.40
CA PHE A 80 -25.99 7.13 -9.74
C PHE A 80 -24.90 7.96 -10.44
N ILE A 81 -24.96 9.28 -10.34
CA ILE A 81 -23.93 10.19 -10.87
C ILE A 81 -22.59 9.94 -10.18
N LEU A 82 -22.61 9.81 -8.84
CA LEU A 82 -21.40 9.52 -8.08
C LEU A 82 -20.80 8.16 -8.48
N ALA A 83 -21.61 7.11 -8.53
CA ALA A 83 -21.17 5.77 -8.92
C ALA A 83 -20.61 5.73 -10.35
N SER A 84 -21.29 6.37 -11.31
CA SER A 84 -20.80 6.46 -12.69
C SER A 84 -19.50 7.25 -12.79
N CYS A 85 -19.35 8.33 -12.04
CA CYS A 85 -18.10 9.09 -11.95
C CYS A 85 -16.95 8.21 -11.41
N PHE A 86 -17.18 7.44 -10.34
CA PHE A 86 -16.19 6.52 -9.80
C PHE A 86 -15.77 5.44 -10.81
N ILE A 87 -16.73 4.85 -11.53
CA ILE A 87 -16.44 3.84 -12.56
C ILE A 87 -15.59 4.44 -13.68
N ILE A 88 -15.93 5.65 -14.15
CA ILE A 88 -15.17 6.35 -15.19
C ILE A 88 -13.75 6.66 -14.70
N CYS A 89 -13.62 7.20 -13.48
CA CYS A 89 -12.32 7.52 -12.88
C CYS A 89 -11.43 6.27 -12.76
N LEU A 90 -12.00 5.15 -12.29
CA LEU A 90 -11.31 3.88 -12.18
C LEU A 90 -10.90 3.33 -13.55
N GLY A 91 -11.77 3.47 -14.56
CA GLY A 91 -11.47 3.13 -15.94
C GLY A 91 -10.30 3.95 -16.50
N CYS A 92 -10.31 5.27 -16.32
CA CYS A 92 -9.21 6.15 -16.73
C CYS A 92 -7.89 5.79 -16.03
N PHE A 93 -7.95 5.47 -14.74
CA PHE A 93 -6.78 5.07 -13.96
C PHE A 93 -6.16 3.76 -14.48
N LEU A 94 -6.98 2.74 -14.77
CA LEU A 94 -6.51 1.48 -15.35
C LEU A 94 -5.87 1.67 -16.73
N VAL A 95 -6.49 2.51 -17.58
CA VAL A 95 -5.92 2.85 -18.89
C VAL A 95 -4.57 3.56 -18.74
N ALA A 96 -4.46 4.52 -17.82
CA ALA A 96 -3.20 5.21 -17.56
C ALA A 96 -2.09 4.26 -17.10
N ILE A 97 -2.40 3.36 -16.16
CA ILE A 97 -1.45 2.32 -15.71
C ILE A 97 -1.04 1.42 -16.88
N SER A 98 -1.99 0.98 -17.70
CA SER A 98 -1.72 0.12 -18.84
C SER A 98 -0.77 0.79 -19.84
N VAL A 99 -1.00 2.07 -20.15
CA VAL A 99 -0.13 2.86 -21.04
C VAL A 99 1.27 2.99 -20.45
N ILE A 100 1.39 3.34 -19.16
CA ILE A 100 2.69 3.47 -18.50
C ILE A 100 3.44 2.13 -18.49
N ALA A 101 2.75 1.03 -18.17
CA ALA A 101 3.34 -0.30 -18.16
C ALA A 101 3.79 -0.73 -19.57
N PHE A 102 3.00 -0.44 -20.60
CA PHE A 102 3.33 -0.72 -21.99
C PHE A 102 4.61 0.03 -22.41
N PHE A 103 4.65 1.36 -22.21
CA PHE A 103 5.85 2.15 -22.53
C PHE A 103 7.06 1.73 -21.68
N GLY A 104 6.85 1.41 -20.41
CA GLY A 104 7.90 0.89 -19.52
C GLY A 104 8.49 -0.43 -20.04
N MET A 105 7.65 -1.35 -20.50
CA MET A 105 8.10 -2.61 -21.10
C MET A 105 8.90 -2.38 -22.38
N PHE A 106 8.43 -1.49 -23.27
CA PHE A 106 9.17 -1.12 -24.48
C PHE A 106 10.53 -0.50 -24.14
N PHE A 107 10.57 0.37 -23.13
CA PHE A 107 11.80 0.99 -22.67
C PHE A 107 12.80 -0.04 -22.13
N VAL A 108 12.36 -0.95 -21.25
CA VAL A 108 13.19 -2.04 -20.73
C VAL A 108 13.69 -2.95 -21.85
N ALA A 109 12.83 -3.31 -22.80
CA ALA A 109 13.22 -4.11 -23.96
C ALA A 109 14.29 -3.40 -24.81
N SER A 110 14.15 -2.09 -25.04
CA SER A 110 15.13 -1.30 -25.79
C SER A 110 16.47 -1.19 -25.06
N LEU A 111 16.46 -1.05 -23.73
CA LEU A 111 17.67 -1.07 -22.91
C LEU A 111 18.37 -2.43 -22.97
N LEU A 112 17.60 -3.52 -22.90
CA LEU A 112 18.16 -4.86 -22.98
C LEU A 112 18.75 -5.15 -24.37
N ALA A 113 18.08 -4.70 -25.44
CA ALA A 113 18.58 -4.82 -26.80
C ALA A 113 19.87 -4.01 -27.02
N THR A 114 19.90 -2.75 -26.56
CA THR A 114 21.09 -1.90 -26.66
C THR A 114 22.25 -2.41 -25.82
N LEU A 115 21.97 -2.96 -24.63
CA LEU A 115 22.97 -3.66 -23.81
C LEU A 115 23.50 -4.90 -24.54
N GLY A 116 22.63 -5.70 -25.15
CA GLY A 116 23.03 -6.86 -25.95
C GLY A 116 23.94 -6.48 -27.12
N VAL A 117 23.57 -5.43 -27.86
CA VAL A 117 24.41 -4.89 -28.95
C VAL A 117 25.74 -4.38 -28.40
N SER A 118 25.75 -3.65 -27.28
CA SER A 118 26.97 -3.15 -26.65
C SER A 118 27.92 -4.28 -26.22
N VAL A 119 27.38 -5.32 -25.57
CA VAL A 119 28.16 -6.50 -25.17
C VAL A 119 28.71 -7.24 -26.38
N PHE A 120 27.89 -7.43 -27.41
CA PHE A 120 28.31 -8.10 -28.65
C PHE A 120 29.41 -7.31 -29.38
N LEU A 121 29.24 -5.99 -29.50
CA LEU A 121 30.22 -5.12 -30.15
C LEU A 121 31.53 -5.08 -29.36
N THR A 122 31.45 -5.05 -28.03
CA THR A 122 32.62 -5.11 -27.15
C THR A 122 33.33 -6.46 -27.27
N ALA A 123 32.58 -7.57 -27.27
CA ALA A 123 33.13 -8.91 -27.45
C ALA A 123 33.80 -9.06 -28.82
N PHE A 124 33.21 -8.52 -29.89
CA PHE A 124 33.77 -8.54 -31.23
C PHE A 124 35.04 -7.66 -31.32
N GLY A 125 35.03 -6.47 -30.70
CA GLY A 125 36.21 -5.61 -30.63
C GLY A 125 37.36 -6.25 -29.87
N VAL A 126 37.10 -6.79 -28.67
CA VAL A 126 38.09 -7.50 -27.85
C VAL A 126 38.58 -8.76 -28.57
N GLY A 127 37.68 -9.54 -29.17
CA GLY A 127 38.01 -10.74 -29.92
C GLY A 127 38.84 -10.44 -31.16
N GLY A 128 38.44 -9.44 -31.96
CA GLY A 128 39.16 -8.99 -33.13
C GLY A 128 40.56 -8.48 -32.79
N TYR A 129 40.68 -7.66 -31.74
CA TYR A 129 41.98 -7.21 -31.22
C TYR A 129 42.86 -8.40 -30.81
N SER A 130 42.30 -9.36 -30.08
CA SER A 130 43.02 -10.55 -29.62
C SER A 130 43.54 -11.39 -30.79
N VAL A 131 42.72 -11.62 -31.82
CA VAL A 131 43.10 -12.36 -33.03
C VAL A 131 44.18 -11.62 -33.81
N LEU A 132 44.06 -10.30 -33.95
CA LEU A 132 45.01 -9.47 -34.70
C LEU A 132 46.38 -9.45 -33.99
N GLN A 133 46.38 -9.29 -32.66
CA GLN A 133 47.59 -9.38 -31.85
C GLN A 133 48.24 -10.77 -31.96
N MET A 134 47.46 -11.85 -31.86
CA MET A 134 47.95 -13.21 -32.04
C MET A 134 48.57 -13.42 -33.43
N ALA A 135 47.92 -12.91 -34.49
CA ALA A 135 48.44 -13.00 -35.85
C ALA A 135 49.77 -12.26 -36.01
N LEU A 136 49.93 -11.09 -35.37
CA LEU A 136 51.20 -10.34 -35.36
C LEU A 136 52.31 -11.13 -34.63
N LEU A 137 52.03 -11.72 -33.46
CA LEU A 137 53.00 -12.52 -32.71
C LEU A 137 53.42 -13.79 -33.46
N VAL A 138 52.46 -14.50 -34.08
CA VAL A 138 52.75 -15.72 -34.87
C VAL A 138 53.64 -15.39 -36.07
N ARG A 139 53.46 -14.21 -36.67
CA ARG A 139 54.31 -13.76 -37.79
C ARG A 139 55.72 -13.40 -37.36
N ALA A 140 55.91 -12.89 -36.13
CA ALA A 140 57.21 -12.50 -35.61
C ALA A 140 58.04 -13.68 -35.08
N ASP A 141 57.46 -14.50 -34.19
CA ASP A 141 58.20 -15.51 -33.41
C ASP A 141 57.89 -16.97 -33.82
N GLY A 142 57.04 -17.14 -34.84
CA GLY A 142 56.56 -18.44 -35.29
C GLY A 142 55.39 -19.00 -34.45
N PRO A 143 54.70 -20.03 -34.96
CA PRO A 143 53.39 -20.45 -34.43
C PRO A 143 53.44 -21.12 -33.05
N ARG A 144 54.56 -21.77 -32.67
CA ARG A 144 54.67 -22.46 -31.38
C ARG A 144 55.04 -21.52 -30.23
N ALA A 145 55.94 -20.57 -30.45
CA ALA A 145 56.37 -19.63 -29.43
C ALA A 145 55.32 -18.53 -29.18
N GLY A 146 54.67 -18.05 -30.25
CA GLY A 146 53.68 -16.96 -30.16
C GLY A 146 52.47 -17.27 -29.29
N ILE A 147 51.94 -18.50 -29.34
CA ILE A 147 50.75 -18.89 -28.56
C ILE A 147 51.06 -18.92 -27.07
N ASN A 148 52.18 -19.54 -26.67
CA ASN A 148 52.56 -19.64 -25.27
C ASN A 148 52.88 -18.25 -24.68
N GLY A 149 53.57 -17.40 -25.43
CA GLY A 149 53.85 -16.02 -25.01
C GLY A 149 52.58 -15.21 -24.81
N TRP A 150 51.64 -15.28 -25.75
CA TRP A 150 50.35 -14.59 -25.66
C TRP A 150 49.52 -15.03 -24.45
N MET A 151 49.44 -16.33 -24.18
CA MET A 151 48.66 -16.87 -23.06
C MET A 151 49.24 -16.42 -21.70
N GLN A 152 50.57 -16.36 -21.60
CA GLN A 152 51.26 -15.91 -20.39
C GLN A 152 51.06 -14.41 -20.15
N GLN A 153 51.09 -13.58 -21.19
CA GLN A 153 50.83 -12.14 -21.10
C GLN A 153 49.38 -11.85 -20.70
N ASN A 154 48.39 -12.53 -21.31
CA ASN A 154 46.98 -12.33 -20.94
C ASN A 154 46.67 -12.78 -19.51
N LYS A 155 47.32 -13.86 -19.05
CA LYS A 155 47.21 -14.30 -17.66
C LYS A 155 47.78 -13.23 -16.73
N GLN A 156 48.94 -12.64 -17.04
CA GLN A 156 49.49 -11.56 -16.23
C GLN A 156 48.56 -10.34 -16.15
N HIS A 157 47.94 -9.90 -17.25
CA HIS A 157 47.00 -8.76 -17.22
C HIS A 157 45.73 -9.03 -16.41
N LEU A 158 45.17 -10.25 -16.50
CA LEU A 158 43.97 -10.62 -15.74
C LEU A 158 44.25 -10.78 -14.24
N PHE A 159 45.42 -11.32 -13.86
CA PHE A 159 45.76 -11.52 -12.45
C PHE A 159 46.38 -10.28 -11.79
N ALA A 160 47.04 -9.40 -12.55
CA ALA A 160 47.61 -8.16 -12.01
C ALA A 160 46.55 -7.12 -11.61
N SER A 161 45.31 -7.26 -12.10
CA SER A 161 44.20 -6.35 -11.79
C SER A 161 43.39 -6.76 -10.57
N MET A 162 43.63 -7.94 -9.98
CA MET A 162 43.20 -8.19 -8.61
C MET A 162 44.17 -7.41 -7.70
N PRO A 163 43.74 -6.31 -7.06
CA PRO A 163 44.55 -5.69 -6.03
C PRO A 163 44.87 -6.80 -5.04
N ALA A 164 46.16 -7.09 -4.85
CA ALA A 164 46.61 -8.02 -3.84
C ALA A 164 45.84 -7.64 -2.58
N LYS A 165 44.96 -8.53 -2.15
CA LYS A 165 44.06 -8.35 -1.01
C LYS A 165 44.95 -7.79 0.07
N SER A 166 44.90 -6.47 0.24
CA SER A 166 45.75 -5.77 1.18
C SER A 166 45.48 -6.53 2.45
N GLU A 167 46.53 -7.16 3.01
CA GLU A 167 46.53 -7.58 4.39
C GLU A 167 45.75 -6.52 5.13
N PHE A 168 44.52 -6.88 5.50
CA PHE A 168 43.73 -6.09 6.40
C PHE A 168 44.61 -6.14 7.62
N ASP A 169 45.39 -5.06 7.74
CA ASP A 169 46.38 -4.83 8.75
C ASP A 169 45.67 -5.28 10.01
N ALA A 170 46.13 -6.42 10.55
CA ALA A 170 45.88 -6.76 11.93
C ALA A 170 46.69 -5.74 12.72
N GLN A 171 46.27 -4.48 12.62
CA GLN A 171 46.62 -3.39 13.49
C GLN A 171 46.00 -3.80 14.81
N ASP A 172 46.80 -4.58 15.55
CA ASP A 172 47.21 -4.22 16.89
C ASP A 172 46.12 -3.43 17.61
N TYR A 173 45.02 -4.14 17.92
CA TYR A 173 44.13 -3.67 18.97
C TYR A 173 44.97 -3.78 20.23
N PRO A 174 45.33 -2.66 20.90
CA PRO A 174 46.00 -2.74 22.17
C PRO A 174 45.12 -3.57 23.10
N GLU A 175 45.71 -4.64 23.58
CA GLU A 175 45.21 -5.54 24.60
C GLU A 175 44.62 -4.68 25.72
N THR A 176 43.30 -4.48 25.70
CA THR A 176 42.60 -3.76 26.76
C THR A 176 42.45 -4.76 27.89
N GLU A 177 43.52 -4.78 28.68
CA GLU A 177 43.60 -5.08 30.09
C GLU A 177 42.28 -5.53 30.70
N LYS A 178 42.27 -6.82 31.02
CA LYS A 178 41.41 -7.47 32.00
C LYS A 178 41.09 -6.52 33.16
N ASN A 179 39.92 -5.90 33.14
CA ASN A 179 39.25 -5.53 34.36
C ASN A 179 38.01 -6.41 34.49
N GLY A 180 38.17 -7.44 35.31
CA GLY A 180 37.07 -8.27 35.77
C GLY A 180 36.14 -7.47 36.68
N ASP A 181 34.94 -8.01 36.80
CA ASP A 181 33.94 -7.71 37.82
C ASP A 181 33.25 -6.35 37.69
N VAL A 182 32.04 -6.37 37.13
CA VAL A 182 30.79 -6.34 37.92
C VAL A 182 29.61 -6.59 36.97
N LEU A 183 29.03 -7.79 37.08
CA LEU A 183 27.60 -8.03 37.33
C LEU A 183 26.59 -7.01 36.75
N HIS A 184 25.85 -7.38 35.70
CA HIS A 184 24.40 -7.60 35.76
C HIS A 184 23.84 -8.00 34.39
N GLY A 185 23.06 -9.09 34.38
CA GLY A 185 22.40 -9.60 33.19
C GLY A 185 21.43 -8.59 32.59
N ILE A 186 21.50 -8.44 31.27
CA ILE A 186 20.41 -7.90 30.46
C ILE A 186 20.07 -8.97 29.42
N THR A 187 19.08 -9.74 29.79
CA THR A 187 18.33 -10.68 28.99
C THR A 187 17.80 -9.96 27.74
N THR A 188 18.07 -10.54 26.58
CA THR A 188 17.44 -10.21 25.30
C THR A 188 15.99 -10.68 25.28
N GLU A 189 15.08 -9.94 25.91
CA GLU A 189 13.63 -10.07 25.72
C GLU A 189 12.95 -8.74 26.09
N SER A 190 12.73 -7.82 25.12
CA SER A 190 11.57 -6.88 25.14
C SER A 190 11.52 -5.83 24.01
N ILE A 191 12.14 -6.01 22.83
CA ILE A 191 11.95 -5.08 21.70
C ILE A 191 10.96 -5.65 20.68
N VAL A 192 9.80 -6.12 21.18
CA VAL A 192 8.55 -6.32 20.40
C VAL A 192 7.36 -6.10 21.35
N ALA A 193 7.27 -4.93 21.98
CA ALA A 193 6.06 -4.57 22.75
C ALA A 193 6.00 -3.07 23.12
N ASP A 194 6.19 -2.13 22.19
CA ASP A 194 5.74 -0.75 22.46
C ASP A 194 5.45 0.08 21.20
N ASN A 195 4.43 -0.30 20.45
CA ASN A 195 3.82 0.62 19.47
C ASN A 195 2.30 0.48 19.37
N SER A 196 1.64 0.00 20.44
CA SER A 196 0.18 -0.19 20.50
C SER A 196 -0.51 0.72 21.54
N LYS A 197 0.17 1.74 22.05
CA LYS A 197 -0.37 2.58 23.14
C LYS A 197 -0.03 4.07 23.02
N ALA A 198 -0.12 4.62 21.81
CA ALA A 198 -0.19 6.06 21.62
C ALA A 198 -1.42 6.42 20.78
N MET A 199 -2.28 7.26 21.36
CA MET A 199 -3.39 7.99 20.74
C MET A 199 -4.73 7.25 20.55
N GLY A 200 -5.19 6.59 21.61
CA GLY A 200 -6.60 6.69 22.02
C GLY A 200 -6.77 7.87 22.98
N GLY A 201 -6.92 9.08 22.44
CA GLY A 201 -7.14 10.32 23.17
C GLY A 201 -8.50 10.91 22.84
N THR A 202 -9.53 10.45 23.57
CA THR A 202 -10.82 11.10 23.72
C THR A 202 -10.62 12.51 24.30
N VAL A 203 -10.79 13.54 23.46
CA VAL A 203 -11.12 14.89 23.92
C VAL A 203 -12.55 15.16 23.49
N SER A 204 -13.45 14.98 24.44
CA SER A 204 -14.74 15.64 24.46
C SER A 204 -14.49 17.15 24.56
N GLU A 205 -14.61 17.86 23.44
CA GLU A 205 -14.76 19.31 23.48
C GLU A 205 -16.26 19.63 23.56
N VAL A 206 -16.70 19.80 24.80
CA VAL A 206 -17.92 20.50 25.18
C VAL A 206 -17.71 21.97 24.81
N VAL A 207 -18.35 22.43 23.74
CA VAL A 207 -18.59 23.86 23.50
C VAL A 207 -20.05 24.13 23.81
N ASP A 208 -20.29 24.33 25.10
CA ASP A 208 -21.45 25.04 25.61
C ASP A 208 -21.21 26.56 25.44
N ASN A 209 -22.24 27.21 24.91
CA ASN A 209 -22.73 28.53 25.32
C ASN A 209 -21.83 29.78 25.12
N ASP A 210 -22.25 30.68 24.22
CA ASP A 210 -22.50 32.09 24.54
C ASP A 210 -23.25 32.73 23.34
N SER A 211 -24.53 33.06 23.48
CA SER A 211 -25.02 34.37 23.88
C SER A 211 -24.50 35.51 22.99
N GLY A 212 -25.40 36.03 22.16
CA GLY A 212 -25.13 37.11 21.23
C GLY A 212 -26.43 37.72 20.73
N GLU A 213 -27.25 38.19 21.68
CA GLU A 213 -28.16 39.31 21.41
C GLU A 213 -27.36 40.46 20.80
N HIS A 214 -27.77 40.97 19.62
CA HIS A 214 -27.75 42.41 19.38
C HIS A 214 -28.62 42.81 18.19
N SER A 215 -29.69 43.52 18.54
CA SER A 215 -30.14 44.78 17.94
C SER A 215 -30.34 44.90 16.42
N LEU A 216 -31.62 44.99 16.07
CA LEU A 216 -32.25 46.23 15.57
C LEU A 216 -31.28 47.35 15.12
N LYS A 217 -31.33 47.65 13.82
CA LYS A 217 -31.35 49.00 13.21
C LYS A 217 -31.97 48.81 11.82
N GLU A 218 -33.21 49.25 11.58
CA GLU A 218 -33.51 50.61 11.11
C GLU A 218 -32.53 51.07 10.03
N GLU A 219 -32.95 51.06 8.77
CA GLU A 219 -32.85 52.25 7.91
C GLU A 219 -33.82 52.14 6.72
N GLU A 220 -34.87 52.96 6.79
CA GLU A 220 -35.47 53.61 5.63
C GLU A 220 -34.40 54.39 4.83
N SER A 221 -34.61 54.50 3.51
CA SER A 221 -34.28 55.67 2.65
C SER A 221 -33.63 55.28 1.32
N ASN A 222 -34.44 54.95 0.31
CA ASN A 222 -34.61 55.72 -0.96
C ASN A 222 -35.47 54.94 -1.96
#